data_AF-R0D1T8-F1
#
_entry.id   AF-R0D1T8-F1
#
_cell.length_a   1.000
_cell.length_b   1.000
_cell.length_c   1.000
_cell.angle_alpha   90.00
_cell.angle_beta   90.00
_cell.angle_gamma   90.00
#
_symmetry.space_group_name_H-M   'P 1'
#
loop_
_entity.id
_entity.type
_entity.pdbx_description
1 polymer ?
#
loop_
_entity_poly.entity_id
_entity_poly.type
_entity_poly.pdbx_seq_one_letter_code
_entity_poly.pdbx_strand_id
1 'polypeptide(L)'
;MATTEDLMRFVLRALGAILMISGGLETLLGFTLGMVLIQPAFAHPTSTLGAEAASSAQLGLVSLGALIAGAALIIASGPLTRRLAGQKR
;
A
#
# COMPACT_ATOMS: atom_id res chain seq x y z
N MET A 1 29.09 -10.20 -12.79
CA MET A 1 28.14 -9.26 -13.39
C MET A 1 26.76 -9.63 -12.90
N ALA A 2 26.05 -8.71 -12.20
CA ALA A 2 24.67 -8.95 -11.83
C ALA A 2 23.85 -9.19 -13.10
N THR A 3 23.07 -10.27 -13.14
CA THR A 3 22.27 -10.56 -14.32
C THR A 3 21.08 -9.61 -14.37
N THR A 4 20.56 -9.29 -15.56
CA THR A 4 19.35 -8.46 -15.72
C THR A 4 18.17 -8.97 -14.88
N GLU A 5 18.14 -10.28 -14.61
CA GLU A 5 17.19 -10.96 -13.73
C GLU A 5 17.33 -10.54 -12.25
N ASP A 6 18.56 -10.46 -11.75
CA ASP A 6 18.84 -10.00 -10.39
C ASP A 6 18.41 -8.55 -10.20
N LEU A 7 18.68 -7.71 -11.22
CA LEU A 7 18.24 -6.32 -11.24
C LEU A 7 16.71 -6.21 -11.24
N MET A 8 16.02 -6.97 -12.09
CA MET A 8 14.56 -6.95 -12.18
C MET A 8 13.89 -7.42 -10.88
N ARG A 9 14.45 -8.43 -10.22
CA ARG A 9 13.99 -8.88 -8.89
C ARG A 9 14.16 -7.82 -7.83
N PHE A 10 15.33 -7.19 -7.80
CA PHE A 10 15.61 -6.12 -6.85
C PHE A 10 14.62 -4.97 -7.03
N VAL A 11 14.38 -4.54 -8.27
CA VAL A 11 13.42 -3.47 -8.59
C VAL A 11 11.99 -3.86 -8.19
N LEU A 12 11.53 -5.06 -8.50
CA LEU A 12 10.18 -5.52 -8.13
C LEU A 12 9.98 -5.57 -6.61
N ARG A 13 10.98 -6.04 -5.86
CA ARG A 13 10.92 -6.08 -4.39
C ARG A 13 11.00 -4.68 -3.79
N ALA A 14 11.82 -3.80 -4.36
CA ALA A 14 11.92 -2.41 -3.92
C ALA A 14 10.59 -1.67 -4.15
N LEU A 15 9.99 -1.80 -5.34
CA LEU A 15 8.67 -1.23 -5.65
C LEU A 15 7.57 -1.80 -4.75
N GLY A 16 7.58 -3.11 -4.54
CA GLY A 16 6.62 -3.76 -3.64
C GLY A 16 6.73 -3.25 -2.20
N ALA A 17 7.96 -3.10 -1.69
CA ALA A 17 8.21 -2.55 -0.36
C ALA A 17 7.78 -1.07 -0.25
N ILE A 18 8.07 -0.25 -1.27
CA ILE A 18 7.63 1.15 -1.32
C ILE A 18 6.10 1.23 -1.26
N LEU A 19 5.39 0.43 -2.06
CA LEU A 19 3.92 0.40 -2.04
C LEU A 19 3.36 -0.06 -0.70
N MET A 20 4.01 -1.02 -0.04
CA MET A 20 3.62 -1.44 1.31
C MET A 20 3.83 -0.33 2.35
N ILE A 21 4.95 0.38 2.30
CA ILE A 21 5.23 1.48 3.23
C ILE A 21 4.26 2.63 3.00
N SER A 22 4.07 3.07 1.75
CA SER A 22 3.16 4.14 1.41
C SER A 22 1.72 3.79 1.77
N GLY A 23 1.25 2.59 1.40
CA GLY A 23 -0.09 2.13 1.75
C GLY A 23 -0.28 1.99 3.26
N GLY A 24 0.73 1.54 3.99
CA GLY A 24 0.71 1.48 5.45
C GLY A 24 0.60 2.85 6.11
N LEU A 25 1.37 3.83 5.64
CA LEU A 25 1.34 5.21 6.13
C LEU A 25 0.01 5.90 5.83
N GLU A 26 -0.52 5.75 4.63
CA GLU A 26 -1.83 6.29 4.25
C GLU A 26 -2.97 5.67 5.06
N THR A 27 -2.90 4.36 5.32
CA THR A 27 -3.89 3.66 6.17
C THR A 27 -3.84 4.19 7.60
N LEU A 28 -2.64 4.34 8.15
CA LEU A 28 -2.45 4.89 9.50
C LEU A 28 -2.97 6.32 9.57
N LEU A 29 -2.62 7.16 8.58
CA LEU A 29 -3.06 8.55 8.51
C LEU A 29 -4.58 8.65 8.41
N GLY A 30 -5.21 7.86 7.53
CA GLY A 30 -6.66 7.82 7.37
C GLY A 30 -7.37 7.41 8.65
N PHE A 31 -6.82 6.42 9.37
CA PHE A 31 -7.35 5.99 10.67
C PHE A 31 -7.19 7.06 11.76
N THR A 32 -6.00 7.65 11.88
CA THR A 32 -5.74 8.70 12.88
C THR A 32 -6.61 9.92 12.64
N LEU A 33 -6.72 10.40 11.40
CA LEU A 33 -7.61 11.51 11.05
C LEU A 33 -9.07 11.18 11.31
N GLY A 34 -9.53 9.98 10.93
CA GLY A 34 -10.90 9.54 11.21
C GLY A 34 -11.22 9.56 12.70
N MET A 35 -10.32 9.07 13.55
CA MET A 35 -10.47 9.08 15.01
C MET A 35 -10.50 10.49 15.60
N VAL A 36 -9.62 11.37 15.13
CA VAL A 36 -9.56 12.77 15.60
C VAL A 36 -10.80 13.55 15.17
N LEU A 37 -11.33 13.29 13.98
CA LEU A 37 -12.46 14.03 13.41
C LEU A 37 -13.83 13.50 13.87
N ILE A 38 -13.92 12.25 14.36
CA ILE A 38 -15.19 11.65 14.76
C ILE A 38 -15.85 12.42 15.92
N GLN A 39 -15.10 12.74 16.97
CA GLN A 39 -15.60 13.47 18.14
C GLN A 39 -16.14 14.87 17.78
N PRO A 40 -15.38 15.74 17.09
CA PRO A 40 -15.89 17.06 16.71
C PRO A 40 -16.98 16.99 15.63
N ALA A 41 -17.01 15.97 14.77
CA ALA A 41 -18.11 15.76 13.83
C ALA A 41 -19.46 15.50 14.54
N PHE A 42 -19.45 14.78 15.66
CA PHE A 42 -20.66 14.61 16.49
C PHE A 42 -21.04 15.87 17.27
N ALA A 43 -20.05 16.66 17.70
CA ALA A 43 -20.29 17.92 18.41
C ALA A 43 -20.84 19.03 17.51
N HIS A 44 -20.50 19.02 16.21
CA HIS A 44 -20.88 20.04 15.23
C HIS A 44 -21.45 19.41 13.96
N PRO A 45 -22.70 18.89 13.98
CA PRO A 45 -23.27 18.12 12.87
C PRO A 45 -23.55 18.94 11.60
N THR A 46 -23.55 20.27 11.68
CA THR A 46 -23.68 21.17 10.53
C THR A 46 -22.34 21.50 9.86
N SER A 47 -21.22 21.07 10.43
CA SER A 47 -19.87 21.32 9.91
C SER A 47 -19.46 20.29 8.85
N THR A 48 -18.47 20.65 8.03
CA THR A 48 -17.90 19.76 7.00
C THR A 48 -17.05 18.62 7.58
N LEU A 49 -16.83 18.59 8.90
CA LEU A 49 -15.95 17.64 9.59
C LEU A 49 -16.39 16.18 9.41
N GLY A 50 -17.70 15.92 9.28
CA GLY A 50 -18.21 14.58 8.98
C GLY A 50 -17.80 14.09 7.59
N ALA A 51 -17.81 14.97 6.59
CA ALA A 51 -17.35 14.65 5.24
C ALA A 51 -15.83 14.42 5.21
N GLU A 52 -15.07 15.21 5.98
CA GLU A 52 -13.62 15.02 6.11
C GLU A 52 -13.28 13.68 6.79
N ALA A 53 -13.98 13.31 7.86
CA ALA A 53 -13.81 12.01 8.52
C ALA A 53 -14.12 10.83 7.58
N ALA A 54 -15.15 10.96 6.75
CA ALA A 54 -15.48 9.96 5.73
C ALA A 54 -14.40 9.88 4.65
N SER A 55 -13.87 11.02 4.20
CA SER A 55 -12.80 11.07 3.20
C SER A 55 -11.46 10.50 3.72
N SER A 56 -11.13 10.70 5.00
CA SER A 56 -9.95 10.08 5.61
C SER A 56 -10.09 8.56 5.75
N ALA A 57 -11.30 8.07 6.05
CA ALA A 57 -11.58 6.64 6.05
C ALA A 57 -11.48 6.03 4.65
N GLN A 58 -11.94 6.76 3.61
CA GLN A 58 -11.78 6.35 2.21
C GLN A 58 -10.30 6.29 1.80
N LEU A 59 -9.49 7.29 2.20
CA LEU A 59 -8.04 7.28 1.96
C LEU A 59 -7.41 6.01 2.54
N GLY A 60 -7.74 5.68 3.79
CA GLY A 60 -7.22 4.48 4.46
C GLY A 60 -7.71 3.15 3.87
N LEU A 61 -8.90 3.14 3.26
CA LEU A 61 -9.43 1.96 2.55
C LEU A 61 -8.76 1.77 1.18
N VAL A 62 -8.53 2.85 0.44
CA VAL A 62 -7.87 2.79 -0.88
C VAL A 62 -6.41 2.35 -0.73
N SER A 63 -5.74 2.80 0.34
CA SER A 63 -4.35 2.45 0.63
C SER A 63 -4.14 0.98 0.99
N LEU A 64 -5.18 0.24 1.40
CA LEU A 64 -5.13 -1.23 1.50
C LEU A 64 -4.85 -1.87 0.13
N GLY A 65 -5.35 -1.28 -0.96
CA GLY A 65 -5.03 -1.73 -2.32
C GLY A 65 -3.55 -1.63 -2.63
N ALA A 66 -2.89 -0.55 -2.19
CA ALA A 66 -1.45 -0.37 -2.34
C ALA A 66 -0.65 -1.39 -1.52
N LEU A 67 -1.08 -1.69 -0.30
CA LEU A 67 -0.49 -2.75 0.53
C LEU A 67 -0.59 -4.13 -0.14
N ILE A 68 -1.76 -4.48 -0.67
CA ILE A 68 -2.00 -5.76 -1.34
C ILE A 68 -1.18 -5.85 -2.62
N ALA A 69 -1.15 -4.80 -3.44
CA ALA A 69 -0.35 -4.74 -4.65
C ALA A 69 1.15 -4.85 -4.35
N GLY A 70 1.63 -4.16 -3.31
CA GLY A 70 3.01 -4.22 -2.86
C GLY A 70 3.41 -5.63 -2.41
N ALA A 71 2.58 -6.27 -1.59
CA ALA A 71 2.78 -7.65 -1.18
C ALA A 71 2.77 -8.63 -2.38
N ALA A 72 1.85 -8.44 -3.33
CA ALA A 72 1.77 -9.25 -4.53
C ALA A 72 3.04 -9.15 -5.40
N LEU A 73 3.61 -7.96 -5.57
CA LEU A 73 4.87 -7.76 -6.30
C LEU A 73 6.05 -8.48 -5.63
N ILE A 74 6.14 -8.42 -4.30
CA ILE A 74 7.18 -9.14 -3.55
C ILE A 74 7.02 -10.65 -3.74
N ILE A 75 5.81 -11.18 -3.62
CA ILE A 75 5.54 -12.62 -3.76
C ILE A 75 5.80 -13.08 -5.21
N ALA A 76 5.32 -12.32 -6.20
CA ALA A 76 5.45 -12.64 -7.62
C ALA A 76 6.91 -12.60 -8.13
N SER A 77 7.80 -11.87 -7.45
CA SER A 77 9.23 -11.86 -7.76
C SER A 77 9.92 -13.22 -7.54
N GLY A 78 9.35 -14.10 -6.70
CA GLY A 78 9.85 -15.45 -6.44
C GLY A 78 9.65 -16.42 -7.61
N PRO A 79 8.41 -16.65 -8.08
CA PRO A 79 8.10 -17.55 -9.21
C PRO A 79 8.82 -17.22 -10.53
N LEU A 80 9.06 -15.94 -10.82
CA LEU A 80 9.82 -15.51 -12.01
C LEU A 80 11.21 -16.17 -12.06
N THR A 81 11.85 -16.29 -10.90
CA THR A 81 13.15 -16.96 -10.71
C THR A 81 13.10 -18.44 -11.11
N ARG A 82 12.04 -19.15 -10.72
CA ARG A 82 11.93 -20.60 -10.96
C ARG A 82 11.64 -20.90 -12.43
N ARG A 83 10.82 -20.07 -13.09
CA ARG A 83 10.51 -20.24 -14.52
C ARG A 83 11.73 -19.95 -15.40
N LEU A 84 12.48 -18.90 -15.09
CA LEU A 84 13.70 -18.56 -15.83
C LEU A 84 14.86 -19.53 -15.56
N ALA A 85 15.01 -20.02 -14.32
CA ALA A 85 15.97 -21.07 -14.00
C ALA A 85 15.62 -22.42 -14.64
N GLY A 86 14.33 -22.75 -14.76
CA GLY A 86 13.86 -23.96 -15.45
C GLY A 86 13.99 -23.90 -16.98
N GLN A 87 14.03 -22.71 -17.57
CA GLN A 87 14.19 -22.51 -19.01
C GLN A 87 15.67 -22.59 -19.48
N LYS A 88 16.63 -22.73 -18.55
CA LYS A 88 18.06 -22.90 -18.82
C LYS A 88 18.54 -24.36 -18.81
N ARG A 89 17.63 -25.34 -18.77
CA ARG A 89 17.93 -26.76 -19.02
C ARG A 89 17.44 -27.16 -20.40
#